data_AF-A0A0Q7EF16-F1
#
_entry.id   AF-A0A0Q7EF16-F1
#
_cell.length_a   1.000
_cell.length_b   1.000
_cell.length_c   1.000
_cell.angle_alpha   90.00
_cell.angle_beta   90.00
_cell.angle_gamma   90.00
#
_symmetry.space_group_name_H-M   'P 1'
#
loop_
_entity.id
_entity.type
_entity.pdbx_description
1 polymer ?
#
loop_
_entity_poly.entity_id
_entity_poly.type
_entity_poly.pdbx_seq_one_letter_code
_entity_poly.pdbx_strand_id
1 'polypeptide(L)'
;MNMRDWSIGRRLALGFAVLLAGMIFNTGFGIYRLQGSADATRAMMEVPLAKERLISEWYRIVFAGIRRTTAIAKSSDTSLAPFFAEDIANSTKRAQDLIKKIEALSTDEDKRLMTELGGVRKAYVDSRDGINKAKAAGNMEEAARLMEKDYQPAAKGYEAMLQKLLEHQNKEIDDAARQIDDIAARSRNLQLVLAVLTAAFSVAFAWWLATGITRPMRQAVDMARRVADGDLTAAATGAGGTHGAAAHAKDETGQLLQALQDMHQGLVRIVSQVRSGTDAITAASSEIASGNLDLSSRTEQQASALEETASSMEELTSTVRQNADNAREANQMAMAASDVARKGGEAVSDVVGTMQSIDESSRKIVDIIGVIDGIAFQTNILALNAAVEAARAGEQGRGFAVVASEVRNLAQRSAAAARDIKTLIGDSVEKVGAGTRQVAQAGATMQEVVASIERVTAIMGDITHASQEQSAGIDQVNGAITEMDDATQQNAALVEQAAAAAQSMQDQAGELALAVSVFKLDGMMHGTGAGAGAGAAAARRPAAPAGASAARPALAKARAPAKPGARAAGAHGSDRTPLIARAAAPAAPRKAAPAAGDDWEEF
;
A
#
# COMPACT_ATOMS: atom_id res chain seq x y z
N MET A 1 37.34 9.88 -27.11
CA MET A 1 35.91 9.53 -26.94
C MET A 1 35.75 8.06 -27.25
N ASN A 2 35.05 7.30 -26.41
CA ASN A 2 34.81 5.88 -26.67
C ASN A 2 33.63 5.74 -27.65
N MET A 3 33.80 5.02 -28.76
CA MET A 3 32.70 4.85 -29.74
C MET A 3 31.50 4.07 -29.16
N ARG A 4 31.71 3.36 -28.03
CA ARG A 4 30.69 2.70 -27.20
C ARG A 4 29.73 3.63 -26.46
N ASP A 5 29.93 4.95 -26.53
CA ASP A 5 29.04 5.94 -25.90
C ASP A 5 28.16 6.68 -26.91
N TRP A 6 28.32 6.39 -28.21
CA TRP A 6 27.56 7.04 -29.29
C TRP A 6 26.19 6.40 -29.47
N SER A 7 25.18 7.21 -29.82
CA SER A 7 23.87 6.70 -30.22
C SER A 7 23.95 5.71 -31.38
N ILE A 8 23.05 4.73 -31.40
CA ILE A 8 22.92 3.73 -32.46
C ILE A 8 22.88 4.40 -33.84
N GLY A 9 22.08 5.47 -33.97
CA GLY A 9 21.97 6.26 -35.20
C GLY A 9 23.30 6.89 -35.66
N ARG A 10 24.12 7.41 -34.74
CA ARG A 10 25.44 7.97 -35.08
C ARG A 10 26.43 6.89 -35.50
N ARG A 11 26.41 5.70 -34.87
CA ARG A 11 27.26 4.56 -35.26
C ARG A 11 26.89 4.07 -36.67
N LEU A 12 25.60 3.88 -36.93
CA LEU A 12 25.09 3.49 -38.26
C LEU A 12 25.46 4.52 -39.33
N ALA A 13 25.18 5.80 -39.09
CA ALA A 13 25.47 6.87 -40.04
C ALA A 13 26.96 6.97 -40.39
N LEU A 14 27.86 6.90 -39.40
CA LEU A 14 29.31 6.92 -39.65
C LEU A 14 29.76 5.69 -40.45
N GLY A 15 29.28 4.50 -40.09
CA GLY A 15 29.62 3.26 -40.79
C GLY A 15 29.19 3.25 -42.25
N PHE A 16 27.93 3.62 -42.52
CA PHE A 16 27.43 3.73 -43.89
C PHE A 16 28.15 4.84 -44.68
N ALA A 17 28.47 5.99 -44.06
CA ALA A 17 29.24 7.03 -44.73
C ALA A 17 30.64 6.56 -45.14
N VAL A 18 31.35 5.83 -44.27
CA VAL A 18 32.68 5.26 -44.60
C VAL A 18 32.57 4.19 -45.70
N LEU A 19 31.55 3.33 -45.65
CA LEU A 19 31.31 2.32 -46.69
C LEU A 19 31.01 2.94 -48.06
N LEU A 20 30.12 3.94 -48.10
CA LEU A 20 29.78 4.65 -49.33
C LEU A 20 30.97 5.43 -49.89
N ALA A 21 31.75 6.12 -49.03
CA ALA A 21 32.96 6.81 -49.45
C ALA A 21 34.00 5.84 -50.04
N GLY A 22 34.20 4.67 -49.41
CA GLY A 22 35.08 3.62 -49.91
C GLY A 22 34.61 3.03 -51.25
N MET A 23 33.30 2.85 -51.43
CA MET A 23 32.72 2.36 -52.68
C MET A 23 32.87 3.38 -53.82
N ILE A 24 32.58 4.66 -53.56
CA ILE A 24 32.78 5.77 -54.51
C ILE A 24 34.27 5.86 -54.90
N PHE A 25 35.18 5.79 -53.92
CA PHE A 25 36.62 5.82 -54.18
C PHE A 25 37.09 4.64 -55.05
N ASN A 26 36.66 3.42 -54.74
CA ASN A 26 37.01 2.23 -55.53
C ASN A 26 36.48 2.32 -56.97
N THR A 27 35.23 2.75 -57.17
CA THR A 27 34.65 2.96 -58.50
C THR A 27 35.37 4.05 -59.29
N GLY A 28 35.62 5.22 -58.68
CA GLY A 28 36.33 6.33 -59.32
C GLY A 28 37.78 5.98 -59.68
N PHE A 29 38.49 5.27 -58.80
CA PHE A 29 39.84 4.79 -59.06
C PHE A 29 39.89 3.75 -60.19
N GLY A 30 38.91 2.85 -60.27
CA GLY A 30 38.77 1.91 -61.38
C GLY A 30 38.55 2.61 -62.73
N ILE A 31 37.68 3.63 -62.77
CA ILE A 31 37.45 4.45 -63.98
C ILE A 31 38.74 5.16 -64.41
N TYR A 32 39.46 5.79 -63.48
CA TYR A 32 40.74 6.45 -63.76
C TYR A 32 41.80 5.49 -64.33
N ARG A 33 41.89 4.26 -63.79
CA ARG A 33 42.79 3.22 -64.32
C ARG A 33 42.40 2.74 -65.72
N LEU A 34 41.10 2.56 -65.98
CA LEU A 34 40.61 2.17 -67.30
C LEU A 34 40.87 3.24 -68.36
N GLN A 35 40.73 4.52 -68.01
CA GLN A 35 41.08 5.64 -68.90
C GLN A 35 42.57 5.60 -69.29
N GLY A 36 43.48 5.48 -68.32
CA GLY A 36 44.92 5.37 -68.61
C GLY A 36 45.30 4.17 -69.50
N SER A 37 44.60 3.03 -69.35
CA SER A 37 44.78 1.87 -70.25
C SER A 37 44.23 2.13 -71.66
N ALA A 38 43.09 2.82 -71.78
CA ALA A 38 42.51 3.19 -73.07
C ALA A 38 43.37 4.21 -73.82
N ASP A 39 43.94 5.19 -73.12
CA ASP A 39 44.81 6.20 -73.72
C ASP A 39 46.16 5.62 -74.17
N ALA A 40 46.76 4.70 -73.40
CA ALA A 40 47.93 3.93 -73.85
C ALA A 40 47.63 3.10 -75.11
N THR A 41 46.44 2.49 -75.18
CA THR A 41 45.99 1.73 -76.36
C THR A 41 45.79 2.63 -77.58
N ARG A 42 45.25 3.84 -77.41
CA ARG A 42 45.14 4.85 -78.48
C ARG A 42 46.51 5.28 -78.99
N ALA A 43 47.46 5.59 -78.11
CA ALA A 43 48.81 5.99 -78.49
C ALA A 43 49.54 4.92 -79.34
N MET A 44 49.38 3.63 -78.99
CA MET A 44 49.91 2.52 -79.78
C MET A 44 49.28 2.44 -81.19
N MET A 45 47.97 2.69 -81.29
CA MET A 45 47.23 2.66 -82.56
C MET A 45 47.53 3.86 -83.47
N GLU A 46 47.75 5.04 -82.90
CA GLU A 46 47.97 6.29 -83.64
C GLU A 46 49.39 6.44 -84.19
N VAL A 47 50.41 5.89 -83.50
CA VAL A 47 51.82 6.10 -83.87
C VAL A 47 52.53 4.81 -84.35
N PRO A 48 52.95 3.83 -83.50
CA PRO A 48 53.62 2.61 -83.97
C PRO A 48 52.86 1.85 -85.06
N LEU A 49 51.56 1.60 -84.85
CA LEU A 49 50.74 0.80 -85.77
C LEU A 49 50.37 1.57 -87.06
N ALA A 50 50.37 2.91 -87.02
CA ALA A 50 50.27 3.74 -88.22
C ALA A 50 51.59 3.74 -89.01
N LYS A 51 52.74 3.83 -88.34
CA LYS A 51 54.08 3.73 -88.94
C LYS A 51 54.27 2.40 -89.67
N GLU A 52 54.00 1.27 -89.01
CA GLU A 52 54.10 -0.07 -89.63
C GLU A 52 53.35 -0.12 -90.95
N ARG A 53 52.08 0.29 -90.96
CA ARG A 53 51.23 0.27 -92.17
C ARG A 53 51.81 1.09 -93.31
N LEU A 54 52.36 2.27 -93.02
CA LEU A 54 52.98 3.16 -94.03
C LEU A 54 54.27 2.54 -94.59
N ILE A 55 55.11 1.94 -93.73
CA ILE A 55 56.36 1.28 -94.15
C ILE A 55 56.05 -0.02 -94.92
N SER A 56 55.02 -0.77 -94.51
CA SER A 56 54.50 -1.96 -95.20
C SER A 56 53.98 -1.62 -96.60
N GLU A 57 53.26 -0.51 -96.76
CA GLU A 57 52.84 -0.01 -98.08
C GLU A 57 54.05 0.41 -98.93
N TRP A 58 55.02 1.11 -98.35
CA TRP A 58 56.23 1.54 -99.04
C TRP A 58 57.09 0.34 -99.48
N TYR A 59 57.23 -0.67 -98.63
CA TYR A 59 57.91 -1.93 -98.96
C TYR A 59 57.25 -2.63 -100.15
N ARG A 60 55.90 -2.70 -100.21
CA ARG A 60 55.18 -3.28 -101.37
C ARG A 60 55.47 -2.52 -102.65
N ILE A 61 55.51 -1.17 -102.60
CA ILE A 61 55.85 -0.33 -103.76
C ILE A 61 57.28 -0.60 -104.23
N VAL A 62 58.23 -0.73 -103.31
CA VAL A 62 59.64 -0.99 -103.63
C VAL A 62 59.84 -2.39 -104.20
N PHE A 63 59.27 -3.42 -103.58
CA PHE A 63 59.30 -4.81 -104.03
C PHE A 63 58.69 -4.99 -105.43
N ALA A 64 57.54 -4.34 -105.69
CA ALA A 64 56.94 -4.31 -107.03
C ALA A 64 57.83 -3.55 -108.03
N GLY A 65 58.38 -2.39 -107.63
CA GLY A 65 59.29 -1.59 -108.43
C GLY A 65 60.59 -2.31 -108.81
N ILE A 66 61.12 -3.15 -107.92
CA ILE A 66 62.31 -3.97 -108.14
C ILE A 66 62.04 -5.03 -109.21
N ARG A 67 60.94 -5.77 -109.08
CA ARG A 67 60.52 -6.78 -110.06
C ARG A 67 60.21 -6.16 -111.42
N ARG A 68 59.52 -5.02 -111.45
CA ARG A 68 59.19 -4.25 -112.67
C ARG A 68 60.46 -3.77 -113.40
N THR A 69 61.39 -3.15 -112.69
CA THR A 69 62.67 -2.69 -113.29
C THR A 69 63.49 -3.89 -113.78
N THR A 70 63.53 -4.98 -113.01
CA THR A 70 64.19 -6.24 -113.42
C THR A 70 63.61 -6.78 -114.73
N ALA A 71 62.29 -6.74 -114.89
CA ALA A 71 61.62 -7.16 -116.12
C ALA A 71 61.94 -6.23 -117.30
N ILE A 72 61.90 -4.90 -117.12
CA ILE A 72 62.28 -3.92 -118.15
C ILE A 72 63.75 -4.10 -118.57
N ALA A 73 64.65 -4.30 -117.60
CA ALA A 73 66.08 -4.48 -117.85
C ALA A 73 66.36 -5.75 -118.67
N LYS A 74 65.76 -6.89 -118.27
CA LYS A 74 65.99 -8.20 -118.92
C LYS A 74 65.20 -8.43 -120.22
N SER A 75 64.12 -7.70 -120.46
CA SER A 75 63.33 -7.86 -121.70
C SER A 75 64.05 -7.29 -122.92
N SER A 76 63.88 -7.94 -124.08
CA SER A 76 64.25 -7.40 -125.40
C SER A 76 63.23 -6.40 -125.95
N ASP A 77 62.02 -6.34 -125.38
CA ASP A 77 60.95 -5.43 -125.79
C ASP A 77 61.20 -4.02 -125.25
N THR A 78 61.39 -3.06 -126.16
CA THR A 78 61.62 -1.65 -125.86
C THR A 78 60.36 -0.88 -125.48
N SER A 79 59.16 -1.44 -125.71
CA SER A 79 57.87 -0.82 -125.37
C SER A 79 57.52 -0.89 -123.87
N LEU A 80 58.16 -1.77 -123.10
CA LEU A 80 57.88 -1.92 -121.67
C LEU A 80 58.24 -0.68 -120.84
N ALA A 81 59.31 0.03 -121.20
CA ALA A 81 59.71 1.25 -120.50
C ALA A 81 58.67 2.38 -120.60
N PRO A 82 58.14 2.75 -121.79
CA PRO A 82 57.03 3.70 -121.89
C PRO A 82 55.71 3.13 -121.33
N PHE A 83 55.42 1.83 -121.49
CA PHE A 83 54.20 1.22 -120.91
C PHE A 83 54.12 1.40 -119.39
N PHE A 84 55.22 1.19 -118.68
CA PHE A 84 55.27 1.37 -117.22
C PHE A 84 55.56 2.81 -116.77
N ALA A 85 55.73 3.79 -117.66
CA ALA A 85 56.19 5.14 -117.28
C ALA A 85 55.24 5.84 -116.31
N GLU A 86 53.92 5.75 -116.52
CA GLU A 86 52.92 6.32 -115.62
C GLU A 86 52.91 5.63 -114.24
N ASP A 87 52.96 4.30 -114.22
CA ASP A 87 53.06 3.50 -112.99
C ASP A 87 54.40 3.79 -112.25
N ILE A 88 55.51 4.03 -112.95
CA ILE A 88 56.78 4.46 -112.36
C ILE A 88 56.63 5.84 -111.71
N ALA A 89 55.98 6.79 -112.38
CA ALA A 89 55.73 8.13 -111.83
C ALA A 89 54.82 8.08 -110.59
N ASN A 90 53.69 7.38 -110.68
CA ASN A 90 52.71 7.24 -109.60
C ASN A 90 53.29 6.50 -108.39
N SER A 91 53.98 5.38 -108.60
CA SER A 91 54.67 4.64 -107.51
C SER A 91 55.78 5.48 -106.86
N THR A 92 56.54 6.25 -107.63
CA THR A 92 57.60 7.14 -107.10
C THR A 92 57.00 8.28 -106.27
N LYS A 93 55.93 8.93 -106.74
CA LYS A 93 55.21 9.98 -106.00
C LYS A 93 54.60 9.43 -104.71
N ARG A 94 53.92 8.28 -104.78
CA ARG A 94 53.34 7.64 -103.59
C ARG A 94 54.40 7.26 -102.57
N ALA A 95 55.55 6.73 -103.00
CA ALA A 95 56.67 6.44 -102.09
C ALA A 95 57.20 7.72 -101.41
N GLN A 96 57.32 8.85 -102.13
CA GLN A 96 57.70 10.14 -101.52
C GLN A 96 56.68 10.63 -100.49
N ASP A 97 55.38 10.49 -100.77
CA ASP A 97 54.31 10.87 -99.84
C ASP A 97 54.27 9.97 -98.60
N LEU A 98 54.57 8.67 -98.74
CA LEU A 98 54.71 7.73 -97.62
C LEU A 98 55.94 8.07 -96.76
N ILE A 99 57.11 8.32 -97.37
CA ILE A 99 58.34 8.73 -96.67
C ILE A 99 58.07 9.96 -95.78
N LYS A 100 57.45 11.01 -96.32
CA LYS A 100 57.11 12.22 -95.54
C LYS A 100 56.19 11.94 -94.35
N LYS A 101 55.22 11.03 -94.51
CA LYS A 101 54.31 10.62 -93.43
C LYS A 101 55.01 9.79 -92.35
N ILE A 102 55.95 8.94 -92.75
CA ILE A 102 56.79 8.16 -91.82
C ILE A 102 57.71 9.10 -91.04
N GLU A 103 58.39 10.03 -91.72
CA GLU A 103 59.25 11.06 -91.10
C GLU A 103 58.50 11.91 -90.08
N ALA A 104 57.26 12.30 -90.37
CA ALA A 104 56.42 13.09 -89.46
C ALA A 104 55.99 12.33 -88.19
N LEU A 105 56.03 10.99 -88.20
CA LEU A 105 55.69 10.12 -87.06
C LEU A 105 56.93 9.49 -86.41
N SER A 106 58.13 9.80 -86.90
CA SER A 106 59.39 9.12 -86.54
C SER A 106 59.94 9.52 -85.16
N THR A 107 60.29 8.52 -84.37
CA THR A 107 61.16 8.64 -83.18
C THR A 107 62.60 8.96 -83.59
N ASP A 108 63.51 9.12 -82.63
CA ASP A 108 64.91 9.44 -82.94
C ASP A 108 65.68 8.24 -83.53
N GLU A 109 65.33 7.00 -83.18
CA GLU A 109 65.90 5.79 -83.83
C GLU A 109 65.25 5.55 -85.21
N ASP A 110 63.95 5.86 -85.38
CA ASP A 110 63.32 5.86 -86.71
C ASP A 110 64.03 6.83 -87.67
N LYS A 111 64.31 8.07 -87.24
CA LYS A 111 65.05 9.07 -88.05
C LYS A 111 66.42 8.56 -88.46
N ARG A 112 67.11 7.85 -87.56
CA ARG A 112 68.42 7.23 -87.84
C ARG A 112 68.31 6.15 -88.93
N LEU A 113 67.35 5.23 -88.79
CA LEU A 113 67.10 4.18 -89.78
C LEU A 113 66.63 4.76 -91.12
N MET A 114 65.78 5.79 -91.12
CA MET A 114 65.35 6.52 -92.31
C MET A 114 66.51 7.23 -93.02
N THR A 115 67.49 7.74 -92.27
CA THR A 115 68.71 8.34 -92.83
C THR A 115 69.59 7.29 -93.51
N GLU A 116 69.81 6.14 -92.86
CA GLU A 116 70.53 4.98 -93.43
C GLU A 116 69.84 4.48 -94.72
N LEU A 117 68.52 4.36 -94.67
CA LEU A 117 67.63 3.97 -95.78
C LEU A 117 67.64 4.99 -96.94
N GLY A 118 67.76 6.29 -96.65
CA GLY A 118 67.88 7.35 -97.65
C GLY A 118 69.11 7.19 -98.54
N GLY A 119 70.24 6.78 -97.97
CA GLY A 119 71.48 6.48 -98.72
C GLY A 119 71.32 5.30 -99.67
N VAL A 120 70.78 4.18 -99.18
CA VAL A 120 70.56 2.97 -99.99
C VAL A 120 69.51 3.21 -101.08
N ARG A 121 68.42 3.93 -100.75
CA ARG A 121 67.41 4.38 -101.70
C ARG A 121 68.01 5.24 -102.82
N LYS A 122 68.97 6.12 -102.52
CA LYS A 122 69.64 6.94 -103.55
C LYS A 122 70.40 6.06 -104.54
N ALA A 123 71.23 5.14 -104.05
CA ALA A 123 71.95 4.20 -104.91
C ALA A 123 71.00 3.35 -105.78
N TYR A 124 69.87 2.92 -105.21
CA TYR A 124 68.81 2.21 -105.93
C TYR A 124 68.16 3.04 -107.05
N VAL A 125 67.81 4.31 -106.78
CA VAL A 125 67.19 5.20 -107.79
C VAL A 125 68.19 5.59 -108.88
N ASP A 126 69.42 5.95 -108.51
CA ASP A 126 70.45 6.36 -109.47
C ASP A 126 70.81 5.19 -110.44
N SER A 127 70.92 3.96 -109.92
CA SER A 127 71.15 2.76 -110.75
C SER A 127 69.94 2.38 -111.62
N ARG A 128 68.71 2.47 -111.09
CA ARG A 128 67.46 2.30 -111.86
C ARG A 128 67.41 3.26 -113.05
N ASP A 129 67.68 4.53 -112.81
CA ASP A 129 67.58 5.57 -113.82
C ASP A 129 68.74 5.48 -114.83
N GLY A 130 69.92 5.01 -114.40
CA GLY A 130 71.01 4.61 -115.29
C GLY A 130 70.62 3.48 -116.25
N ILE A 131 70.00 2.40 -115.75
CA ILE A 131 69.51 1.29 -116.58
C ILE A 131 68.47 1.77 -117.59
N ASN A 132 67.49 2.56 -117.15
CA ASN A 132 66.45 3.09 -118.03
C ASN A 132 67.05 3.97 -119.15
N LYS A 133 68.06 4.79 -118.85
CA LYS A 133 68.80 5.58 -119.86
C LYS A 133 69.60 4.70 -120.83
N ALA A 134 70.30 3.68 -120.33
CA ALA A 134 71.06 2.75 -121.18
C ALA A 134 70.13 1.97 -122.14
N LYS A 135 68.97 1.50 -121.65
CA LYS A 135 67.93 0.86 -122.47
C LYS A 135 67.34 1.82 -123.51
N ALA A 136 67.06 3.08 -123.13
CA ALA A 136 66.55 4.09 -124.07
C ALA A 136 67.57 4.47 -125.16
N ALA A 137 68.87 4.41 -124.85
CA ALA A 137 69.96 4.59 -125.81
C ALA A 137 70.30 3.33 -126.64
N GLY A 138 69.54 2.23 -126.48
CA GLY A 138 69.79 0.95 -127.16
C GLY A 138 70.99 0.15 -126.66
N ASN A 139 71.71 0.63 -125.64
CA ASN A 139 72.90 -0.03 -125.11
C ASN A 139 72.53 -1.13 -124.09
N MET A 140 72.18 -2.30 -124.63
CA MET A 140 71.76 -3.46 -123.85
C MET A 140 72.88 -4.04 -122.96
N GLU A 141 74.14 -3.93 -123.38
CA GLU A 141 75.30 -4.49 -122.66
C GLU A 141 75.61 -3.67 -121.40
N GLU A 142 75.63 -2.34 -121.50
CA GLU A 142 75.78 -1.46 -120.34
C GLU A 142 74.57 -1.53 -119.40
N ALA A 143 73.36 -1.68 -119.94
CA ALA A 143 72.17 -1.91 -119.12
C ALA A 143 72.27 -3.22 -118.31
N ALA A 144 72.81 -4.29 -118.88
CA ALA A 144 73.06 -5.55 -118.18
C ALA A 144 74.15 -5.40 -117.10
N ARG A 145 75.25 -4.68 -117.40
CA ARG A 145 76.33 -4.40 -116.44
C ARG A 145 75.82 -3.60 -115.23
N LEU A 146 75.06 -2.53 -115.47
CA LEU A 146 74.42 -1.72 -114.42
C LEU A 146 73.41 -2.55 -113.61
N MET A 147 72.67 -3.45 -114.26
CA MET A 147 71.71 -4.34 -113.61
C MET A 147 72.37 -5.31 -112.62
N GLU A 148 73.50 -5.90 -112.99
CA GLU A 148 74.18 -6.90 -112.16
C GLU A 148 75.10 -6.30 -111.09
N LYS A 149 75.94 -5.32 -111.46
CA LYS A 149 76.94 -4.77 -110.54
C LYS A 149 76.41 -3.71 -109.58
N ASP A 150 75.45 -2.89 -110.03
CA ASP A 150 75.04 -1.69 -109.31
C ASP A 150 73.61 -1.83 -108.75
N TYR A 151 72.65 -2.21 -109.60
CA TYR A 151 71.23 -2.23 -109.23
C TYR A 151 70.83 -3.42 -108.36
N GLN A 152 71.22 -4.67 -108.67
CA GLN A 152 70.85 -5.83 -107.85
C GLN A 152 71.36 -5.71 -106.39
N PRO A 153 72.62 -5.31 -106.11
CA PRO A 153 73.08 -5.06 -104.75
C PRO A 153 72.30 -3.92 -104.06
N ALA A 154 72.05 -2.80 -104.77
CA ALA A 154 71.31 -1.67 -104.21
C ALA A 154 69.84 -2.02 -103.91
N ALA A 155 69.17 -2.79 -104.79
CA ALA A 155 67.81 -3.28 -104.61
C ALA A 155 67.70 -4.22 -103.39
N LYS A 156 68.61 -5.20 -103.27
CA LYS A 156 68.67 -6.10 -102.11
C LYS A 156 68.94 -5.36 -100.81
N GLY A 157 69.84 -4.37 -100.84
CA GLY A 157 70.09 -3.49 -99.68
C GLY A 157 68.86 -2.68 -99.29
N TYR A 158 68.12 -2.16 -100.27
CA TYR A 158 66.92 -1.34 -100.03
C TYR A 158 65.76 -2.16 -99.45
N GLU A 159 65.52 -3.38 -99.96
CA GLU A 159 64.55 -4.32 -99.37
C GLU A 159 64.95 -4.71 -97.95
N ALA A 160 66.22 -5.06 -97.71
CA ALA A 160 66.70 -5.45 -96.38
C ALA A 160 66.59 -4.30 -95.36
N MET A 161 66.84 -3.06 -95.77
CA MET A 161 66.73 -1.90 -94.90
C MET A 161 65.27 -1.54 -94.59
N LEU A 162 64.35 -1.74 -95.54
CA LEU A 162 62.90 -1.63 -95.28
C LEU A 162 62.38 -2.74 -94.37
N GLN A 163 62.89 -3.98 -94.52
CA GLN A 163 62.58 -5.09 -93.61
C GLN A 163 63.08 -4.81 -92.19
N LYS A 164 64.32 -4.33 -92.02
CA LYS A 164 64.89 -3.88 -90.73
C LYS A 164 64.02 -2.79 -90.07
N LEU A 165 63.50 -1.84 -90.86
CA LEU A 165 62.61 -0.80 -90.36
C LEU A 165 61.22 -1.35 -89.95
N LEU A 166 60.68 -2.31 -90.69
CA LEU A 166 59.45 -3.07 -90.34
C LEU A 166 59.63 -3.89 -89.06
N GLU A 167 60.74 -4.61 -88.91
CA GLU A 167 61.09 -5.36 -87.71
C GLU A 167 61.20 -4.44 -86.48
N HIS A 168 61.76 -3.23 -86.66
CA HIS A 168 61.78 -2.23 -85.59
C HIS A 168 60.38 -1.79 -85.16
N GLN A 169 59.48 -1.47 -86.10
CA GLN A 169 58.09 -1.10 -85.76
C GLN A 169 57.33 -2.25 -85.09
N ASN A 170 57.48 -3.48 -85.59
CA ASN A 170 56.84 -4.65 -85.00
C ASN A 170 57.28 -4.84 -83.55
N LYS A 171 58.57 -4.62 -83.25
CA LYS A 171 59.08 -4.65 -81.88
C LYS A 171 58.53 -3.52 -81.01
N GLU A 172 58.43 -2.29 -81.52
CA GLU A 172 57.79 -1.18 -80.78
C GLU A 172 56.31 -1.49 -80.46
N ILE A 173 55.59 -2.14 -81.38
CA ILE A 173 54.20 -2.58 -81.17
C ILE A 173 54.12 -3.67 -80.11
N ASP A 174 54.98 -4.70 -80.16
CA ASP A 174 55.03 -5.79 -79.18
C ASP A 174 55.36 -5.27 -77.77
N ASP A 175 56.34 -4.37 -77.65
CA ASP A 175 56.74 -3.80 -76.36
C ASP A 175 55.66 -2.83 -75.82
N ALA A 176 54.94 -2.09 -76.68
CA ALA A 176 53.78 -1.29 -76.29
C ALA A 176 52.59 -2.17 -75.82
N ALA A 177 52.30 -3.26 -76.53
CA ALA A 177 51.26 -4.21 -76.15
C ALA A 177 51.53 -4.83 -74.77
N ARG A 178 52.78 -5.26 -74.51
CA ARG A 178 53.21 -5.75 -73.19
C ARG A 178 53.02 -4.71 -72.10
N GLN A 179 53.34 -3.45 -72.35
CA GLN A 179 53.13 -2.38 -71.36
C GLN A 179 51.64 -2.17 -71.04
N ILE A 180 50.76 -2.25 -72.04
CA ILE A 180 49.30 -2.17 -71.85
C ILE A 180 48.80 -3.34 -71.00
N ASP A 181 49.23 -4.57 -71.31
CA ASP A 181 48.89 -5.77 -70.53
C ASP A 181 49.38 -5.67 -69.07
N ASP A 182 50.60 -5.18 -68.85
CA ASP A 182 51.16 -4.95 -67.51
C ASP A 182 50.37 -3.90 -66.72
N ILE A 183 49.97 -2.80 -67.37
CA ILE A 183 49.13 -1.76 -66.78
C ILE A 183 47.75 -2.32 -66.43
N ALA A 184 47.14 -3.11 -67.32
CA ALA A 184 45.85 -3.76 -67.10
C ALA A 184 45.91 -4.78 -65.95
N ALA A 185 46.93 -5.64 -65.93
CA ALA A 185 47.12 -6.66 -64.90
C ALA A 185 47.38 -6.04 -63.50
N ARG A 186 48.25 -5.02 -63.41
CA ARG A 186 48.50 -4.29 -62.16
C ARG A 186 47.25 -3.56 -61.67
N SER A 187 46.49 -2.94 -62.58
CA SER A 187 45.25 -2.23 -62.25
C SER A 187 44.18 -3.20 -61.72
N ARG A 188 43.96 -4.32 -62.42
CA ARG A 188 43.05 -5.40 -61.99
C ARG A 188 43.42 -5.93 -60.60
N ASN A 189 44.69 -6.26 -60.37
CA ASN A 189 45.13 -6.83 -59.10
C ASN A 189 44.94 -5.84 -57.94
N LEU A 190 45.25 -4.55 -58.16
CA LEU A 190 45.04 -3.51 -57.15
C LEU A 190 43.55 -3.30 -56.83
N GLN A 191 42.69 -3.35 -57.86
CA GLN A 191 41.24 -3.21 -57.70
C GLN A 191 40.61 -4.43 -56.99
N LEU A 192 41.14 -5.64 -57.19
CA LEU A 192 40.78 -6.84 -56.42
C LEU A 192 41.16 -6.70 -54.94
N VAL A 193 42.37 -6.20 -54.64
CA VAL A 193 42.82 -5.96 -53.24
C VAL A 193 41.92 -4.92 -52.56
N LEU A 194 41.61 -3.81 -53.24
CA LEU A 194 40.67 -2.80 -52.73
C LEU A 194 39.28 -3.39 -52.46
N ALA A 195 38.73 -4.17 -53.40
CA ALA A 195 37.43 -4.83 -53.22
C ALA A 195 37.41 -5.79 -52.01
N VAL A 196 38.47 -6.59 -51.83
CA VAL A 196 38.59 -7.51 -50.67
C VAL A 196 38.69 -6.73 -49.36
N LEU A 197 39.45 -5.62 -49.31
CA LEU A 197 39.54 -4.78 -48.11
C LEU A 197 38.20 -4.12 -47.76
N THR A 198 37.45 -3.60 -48.74
CA THR A 198 36.11 -3.04 -48.51
C THR A 198 35.13 -4.13 -48.02
N ALA A 199 35.17 -5.33 -48.59
CA ALA A 199 34.35 -6.45 -48.16
C ALA A 199 34.68 -6.89 -46.72
N ALA A 200 35.97 -7.04 -46.39
CA ALA A 200 36.43 -7.40 -45.05
C ALA A 200 36.02 -6.36 -44.00
N PHE A 201 36.17 -5.06 -44.31
CA PHE A 201 35.68 -3.98 -43.45
C PHE A 201 34.16 -4.03 -43.26
N SER A 202 33.40 -4.31 -44.33
CA SER A 202 31.94 -4.45 -44.27
C SER A 202 31.51 -5.57 -43.32
N VAL A 203 32.15 -6.74 -43.40
CA VAL A 203 31.88 -7.89 -42.52
C VAL A 203 32.26 -7.58 -41.07
N ALA A 204 33.44 -7.01 -40.84
CA ALA A 204 33.89 -6.64 -39.49
C ALA A 204 32.98 -5.59 -38.84
N PHE A 205 32.54 -4.59 -39.61
CA PHE A 205 31.61 -3.55 -39.15
C PHE A 205 30.22 -4.13 -38.85
N ALA A 206 29.69 -4.99 -39.73
CA ALA A 206 28.42 -5.67 -39.51
C ALA A 206 28.46 -6.56 -38.25
N TRP A 207 29.56 -7.29 -38.01
CA TRP A 207 29.73 -8.13 -36.83
C TRP A 207 29.86 -7.30 -35.54
N TRP A 208 30.59 -6.18 -35.57
CA TRP A 208 30.66 -5.22 -34.46
C TRP A 208 29.29 -4.64 -34.12
N LEU A 209 28.49 -4.28 -35.13
CA LEU A 209 27.18 -3.68 -34.93
C LEU A 209 26.14 -4.71 -34.46
N ALA A 210 26.16 -5.93 -35.01
CA ALA A 210 25.32 -7.04 -34.55
C ALA A 210 25.64 -7.45 -33.10
N THR A 211 26.91 -7.53 -32.72
CA THR A 211 27.29 -7.85 -31.34
C THR A 211 27.02 -6.70 -30.38
N GLY A 212 27.14 -5.45 -30.83
CA GLY A 212 26.87 -4.25 -30.04
C GLY A 212 25.39 -3.99 -29.75
N ILE A 213 24.48 -4.33 -30.68
CA ILE A 213 23.04 -4.06 -30.52
C ILE A 213 22.26 -5.33 -30.13
N THR A 214 22.48 -6.45 -30.83
CA THR A 214 21.63 -7.64 -30.66
C THR A 214 21.83 -8.32 -29.30
N ARG A 215 23.01 -8.24 -28.69
CA ARG A 215 23.25 -8.81 -27.35
C ARG A 215 22.48 -8.05 -26.25
N PRO A 216 22.62 -6.71 -26.08
CA PRO A 216 21.79 -5.94 -25.15
C PRO A 216 20.28 -6.10 -25.38
N MET A 217 19.83 -6.14 -26.64
CA MET A 217 18.40 -6.35 -26.93
C MET A 217 17.87 -7.71 -26.48
N ARG A 218 18.66 -8.78 -26.61
CA ARG A 218 18.27 -10.09 -26.03
C ARG A 218 18.22 -10.05 -24.50
N GLN A 219 19.19 -9.39 -23.85
CA GLN A 219 19.18 -9.21 -22.39
C GLN A 219 17.94 -8.44 -21.91
N ALA A 220 17.56 -7.37 -22.62
CA ALA A 220 16.35 -6.61 -22.32
C ALA A 220 15.07 -7.46 -22.48
N VAL A 221 14.98 -8.25 -23.55
CA VAL A 221 13.85 -9.18 -23.79
C VAL A 221 13.80 -10.28 -22.73
N ASP A 222 14.93 -10.89 -22.36
CA ASP A 222 14.98 -11.95 -21.35
C ASP A 222 14.64 -11.40 -19.95
N MET A 223 15.04 -10.18 -19.62
CA MET A 223 14.66 -9.53 -18.37
C MET A 223 13.17 -9.17 -18.33
N ALA A 224 12.61 -8.66 -19.43
CA ALA A 224 11.18 -8.39 -19.55
C ALA A 224 10.34 -9.68 -19.47
N ARG A 225 10.80 -10.79 -20.06
CA ARG A 225 10.17 -12.11 -19.95
C ARG A 225 10.17 -12.62 -18.52
N ARG A 226 11.31 -12.59 -17.81
CA ARG A 226 11.38 -12.98 -16.39
C ARG A 226 10.41 -12.19 -15.53
N VAL A 227 10.32 -10.87 -15.73
CA VAL A 227 9.34 -10.02 -15.03
C VAL A 227 7.89 -10.44 -15.35
N ALA A 228 7.58 -10.76 -16.61
CA ALA A 228 6.25 -11.25 -17.01
C ALA A 228 5.93 -12.65 -16.45
N ASP A 229 6.93 -13.52 -16.32
CA ASP A 229 6.84 -14.86 -15.71
C ASP A 229 6.86 -14.82 -14.17
N GLY A 230 6.88 -13.63 -13.56
CA GLY A 230 6.94 -13.42 -12.11
C GLY A 230 8.33 -13.65 -11.47
N ASP A 231 9.37 -13.95 -12.24
CA ASP A 231 10.73 -14.10 -11.71
C ASP A 231 11.40 -12.74 -11.46
N LEU A 232 11.31 -12.26 -10.23
CA LEU A 232 12.00 -11.05 -9.76
C LEU A 232 13.32 -11.38 -9.02
N THR A 233 13.81 -12.62 -9.04
CA THR A 233 15.01 -13.02 -8.27
C THR A 233 16.33 -12.46 -8.85
N ALA A 234 16.36 -12.18 -10.16
CA ALA A 234 17.61 -12.11 -10.92
C ALA A 234 18.49 -10.87 -10.71
N ALA A 235 18.09 -9.87 -9.92
CA ALA A 235 18.83 -8.60 -9.81
C ALA A 235 19.93 -8.55 -8.73
N ALA A 236 19.89 -9.42 -7.71
CA ALA A 236 20.90 -9.42 -6.65
C ALA A 236 22.15 -10.24 -7.03
N THR A 237 22.00 -11.26 -7.86
CA THR A 237 23.12 -12.13 -8.26
C THR A 237 23.84 -11.60 -9.51
N GLY A 238 24.94 -10.88 -9.29
CA GLY A 238 26.01 -10.70 -10.27
C GLY A 238 26.75 -12.01 -10.66
N ALA A 239 26.08 -13.16 -10.54
CA ALA A 239 26.60 -14.51 -10.71
C ALA A 239 26.21 -15.18 -12.05
N GLY A 240 25.55 -14.44 -12.95
CA GLY A 240 25.50 -14.76 -14.37
C GLY A 240 26.78 -14.26 -15.07
N GLY A 241 27.89 -14.98 -14.90
CA GLY A 241 29.23 -14.48 -15.22
C GLY A 241 29.52 -14.17 -16.70
N THR A 242 29.18 -12.95 -17.17
CA THR A 242 29.89 -12.23 -18.24
C THR A 242 29.80 -10.71 -18.06
N HIS A 243 30.63 -10.17 -17.14
CA HIS A 243 30.84 -8.74 -16.89
C HIS A 243 29.64 -7.97 -16.31
N GLY A 244 29.91 -7.04 -15.40
CA GLY A 244 28.89 -6.16 -14.82
C GLY A 244 28.10 -5.45 -15.93
N ALA A 245 26.77 -5.52 -15.84
CA ALA A 245 25.86 -5.03 -16.85
C ALA A 245 26.17 -3.58 -17.23
N ALA A 246 26.60 -3.36 -18.47
CA ALA A 246 26.53 -2.14 -19.27
C ALA A 246 26.69 -0.76 -18.57
N ALA A 247 27.37 -0.66 -17.42
CA ALA A 247 27.26 0.46 -16.47
C ALA A 247 27.72 1.82 -17.01
N HIS A 248 28.33 1.83 -18.21
CA HIS A 248 28.86 3.02 -18.87
C HIS A 248 28.42 3.15 -20.34
N ALA A 249 27.58 2.24 -20.87
CA ALA A 249 27.03 2.39 -22.22
C ALA A 249 25.93 3.46 -22.22
N LYS A 250 26.29 4.71 -22.54
CA LYS A 250 25.35 5.85 -22.61
C LYS A 250 24.42 5.82 -23.82
N ASP A 251 24.51 4.79 -24.66
CA ASP A 251 23.64 4.59 -25.81
C ASP A 251 22.23 4.11 -25.41
N GLU A 252 21.33 4.08 -26.39
CA GLU A 252 19.92 3.76 -26.18
C GLU A 252 19.70 2.35 -25.60
N THR A 253 20.64 1.41 -25.83
CA THR A 253 20.52 0.05 -25.29
C THR A 253 20.84 -0.01 -23.79
N GLY A 254 21.83 0.76 -23.34
CA GLY A 254 22.15 0.89 -21.91
C GLY A 254 21.05 1.63 -21.16
N GLN A 255 20.48 2.68 -21.76
CA GLN A 255 19.33 3.41 -21.18
C GLN A 255 18.09 2.50 -21.03
N LEU A 256 17.79 1.65 -22.02
CA LEU A 256 16.70 0.68 -21.91
C LEU A 256 16.94 -0.34 -20.79
N LEU A 257 18.15 -0.90 -20.70
CA LEU A 257 18.50 -1.86 -19.65
C LEU A 257 18.40 -1.23 -18.25
N GLN A 258 18.83 0.03 -18.09
CA GLN A 258 18.67 0.76 -16.83
C GLN A 258 17.19 0.98 -16.49
N ALA A 259 16.37 1.45 -17.44
CA ALA A 259 14.93 1.67 -17.19
C ALA A 259 14.19 0.37 -16.81
N LEU A 260 14.54 -0.77 -17.42
CA LEU A 260 14.02 -2.08 -17.04
C LEU A 260 14.53 -2.52 -15.65
N GLN A 261 15.75 -2.18 -15.27
CA GLN A 261 16.32 -2.48 -13.95
C GLN A 261 15.65 -1.64 -12.85
N ASP A 262 15.36 -0.36 -13.12
CA ASP A 262 14.63 0.52 -12.21
C ASP A 262 13.18 0.04 -12.04
N MET A 263 12.52 -0.38 -13.14
CA MET A 263 11.20 -1.01 -13.11
C MET A 263 11.20 -2.29 -12.27
N HIS A 264 12.20 -3.17 -12.46
CA HIS A 264 12.35 -4.39 -11.66
C HIS A 264 12.48 -4.08 -10.16
N GLN A 265 13.32 -3.13 -9.77
CA GLN A 265 13.46 -2.72 -8.36
C GLN A 265 12.18 -2.08 -7.79
N GLY A 266 11.43 -1.35 -8.63
CA GLY A 266 10.11 -0.84 -8.28
C GLY A 266 9.12 -1.97 -7.97
N LEU A 267 9.03 -2.98 -8.85
CA LEU A 267 8.17 -4.15 -8.66
C LEU A 267 8.57 -4.97 -7.43
N VAL A 268 9.86 -5.24 -7.22
CA VAL A 268 10.37 -5.91 -6.00
C VAL A 268 9.89 -5.19 -4.75
N ARG A 269 9.99 -3.86 -4.72
CA ARG A 269 9.56 -3.04 -3.57
C ARG A 269 8.06 -3.11 -3.34
N ILE A 270 7.25 -3.02 -4.40
CA ILE A 270 5.78 -3.10 -4.33
C ILE A 270 5.35 -4.47 -3.85
N VAL A 271 5.83 -5.56 -4.46
CA VAL A 271 5.50 -6.94 -4.06
C VAL A 271 5.91 -7.22 -2.62
N SER A 272 7.10 -6.76 -2.19
CA SER A 272 7.55 -6.90 -0.80
C SER A 272 6.64 -6.14 0.17
N GLN A 273 6.28 -4.89 -0.16
CA GLN A 273 5.41 -4.06 0.67
C GLN A 273 3.99 -4.64 0.77
N VAL A 274 3.44 -5.16 -0.32
CA VAL A 274 2.13 -5.82 -0.32
C VAL A 274 2.18 -7.08 0.54
N ARG A 275 3.21 -7.93 0.40
CA ARG A 275 3.35 -9.16 1.20
C ARG A 275 3.48 -8.88 2.70
N SER A 276 4.33 -7.94 3.09
CA SER A 276 4.41 -7.52 4.51
C SER A 276 3.12 -6.88 5.01
N GLY A 277 2.37 -6.20 4.12
CA GLY A 277 1.03 -5.67 4.42
C GLY A 277 0.00 -6.78 4.66
N THR A 278 -0.05 -7.81 3.80
CA THR A 278 -0.97 -8.94 3.96
C THR A 278 -0.63 -9.78 5.19
N ASP A 279 0.66 -9.97 5.49
CA ASP A 279 1.09 -10.66 6.72
C ASP A 279 0.62 -9.87 7.97
N ALA A 280 0.74 -8.55 7.96
CA ALA A 280 0.27 -7.67 9.04
C ALA A 280 -1.27 -7.66 9.18
N ILE A 281 -2.02 -7.62 8.07
CA ILE A 281 -3.49 -7.72 8.09
C ILE A 281 -3.93 -9.07 8.63
N THR A 282 -3.26 -10.17 8.24
CA THR A 282 -3.57 -11.52 8.72
C THR A 282 -3.36 -11.63 10.22
N ALA A 283 -2.25 -11.10 10.74
CA ALA A 283 -1.96 -11.06 12.16
C ALA A 283 -2.97 -10.21 12.95
N ALA A 284 -3.23 -8.97 12.51
CA ALA A 284 -4.18 -8.07 13.15
C ALA A 284 -5.62 -8.62 13.15
N SER A 285 -6.05 -9.25 12.05
CA SER A 285 -7.38 -9.87 11.95
C SER A 285 -7.50 -11.10 12.86
N SER A 286 -6.42 -11.86 13.05
CA SER A 286 -6.37 -12.95 14.04
C SER A 286 -6.44 -12.45 15.48
N GLU A 287 -5.80 -11.31 15.78
CA GLU A 287 -5.88 -10.63 17.08
C GLU A 287 -7.32 -10.12 17.35
N ILE A 288 -7.96 -9.50 16.35
CA ILE A 288 -9.38 -9.08 16.42
C ILE A 288 -10.29 -10.29 16.64
N ALA A 289 -10.10 -11.40 15.91
CA ALA A 289 -10.89 -12.61 16.09
C ALA A 289 -10.74 -13.19 17.52
N SER A 290 -9.52 -13.22 18.06
CA SER A 290 -9.29 -13.64 19.45
C SER A 290 -9.91 -12.67 20.47
N GLY A 291 -9.88 -11.36 20.20
CA GLY A 291 -10.51 -10.34 21.04
C GLY A 291 -12.05 -10.43 21.03
N ASN A 292 -12.64 -10.74 19.88
CA ASN A 292 -14.08 -10.96 19.75
C ASN A 292 -14.54 -12.22 20.49
N LEU A 293 -13.71 -13.28 20.56
CA LEU A 293 -14.02 -14.46 21.38
C LEU A 293 -13.99 -14.16 22.88
N ASP A 294 -13.04 -13.35 23.37
CA ASP A 294 -13.04 -12.86 24.76
C ASP A 294 -14.28 -12.00 25.03
N LEU A 295 -14.62 -11.10 24.11
CA LEU A 295 -15.79 -10.24 24.23
C LEU A 295 -17.10 -11.05 24.23
N SER A 296 -17.24 -12.06 23.36
CA SER A 296 -18.40 -12.99 23.36
C SER A 296 -18.57 -13.65 24.73
N SER A 297 -17.51 -14.27 25.25
CA SER A 297 -17.52 -14.94 26.56
C SER A 297 -17.91 -13.99 27.70
N ARG A 298 -17.46 -12.74 27.64
CA ARG A 298 -17.81 -11.71 28.63
C ARG A 298 -19.24 -11.18 28.45
N THR A 299 -19.75 -11.08 27.23
CA THR A 299 -21.14 -10.74 26.93
C THR A 299 -22.09 -11.85 27.38
N GLU A 300 -21.73 -13.13 27.18
CA GLU A 300 -22.47 -14.30 27.71
C GLU A 300 -22.49 -14.31 29.24
N GLN A 301 -21.34 -14.06 29.90
CA GLN A 301 -21.27 -13.91 31.36
C GLN A 301 -22.10 -12.73 31.86
N GLN A 302 -22.10 -11.61 31.15
CA GLN A 302 -22.89 -10.42 31.49
C GLN A 302 -24.39 -10.69 31.36
N ALA A 303 -24.82 -11.38 30.30
CA ALA A 303 -26.22 -11.80 30.13
C ALA A 303 -26.67 -12.71 31.28
N SER A 304 -25.87 -13.73 31.63
CA SER A 304 -26.17 -14.61 32.77
C SER A 304 -26.22 -13.85 34.11
N ALA A 305 -25.34 -12.87 34.33
CA ALA A 305 -25.36 -12.04 35.53
C ALA A 305 -26.57 -11.07 35.56
N LEU A 306 -27.01 -10.56 34.41
CA LEU A 306 -28.24 -9.76 34.29
C LEU A 306 -29.47 -10.62 34.57
N GLU A 307 -29.51 -11.86 34.11
CA GLU A 307 -30.60 -12.81 34.36
C GLU A 307 -30.72 -13.17 35.86
N GLU A 308 -29.60 -13.46 36.54
CA GLU A 308 -29.56 -13.65 38.00
C GLU A 308 -29.95 -12.37 38.77
N THR A 309 -29.51 -11.20 38.29
CA THR A 309 -29.89 -9.91 38.88
C THR A 309 -31.39 -9.64 38.72
N ALA A 310 -31.96 -9.87 37.53
CA ALA A 310 -33.38 -9.69 37.26
C ALA A 310 -34.24 -10.59 38.17
N SER A 311 -33.91 -11.88 38.27
CA SER A 311 -34.55 -12.83 39.20
C SER A 311 -34.47 -12.36 40.66
N SER A 312 -33.30 -11.87 41.09
CA SER A 312 -33.11 -11.31 42.44
C SER A 312 -33.97 -10.05 42.67
N MET A 313 -34.13 -9.21 41.64
CA MET A 313 -34.98 -8.02 41.71
C MET A 313 -36.48 -8.37 41.73
N GLU A 314 -36.92 -9.44 41.08
CA GLU A 314 -38.29 -9.96 41.20
C GLU A 314 -38.58 -10.45 42.63
N GLU A 315 -37.66 -11.22 43.24
CA GLU A 315 -37.79 -11.68 44.63
C GLU A 315 -37.80 -10.48 45.62
N LEU A 316 -36.95 -9.48 45.40
CA LEU A 316 -36.95 -8.24 46.18
C LEU A 316 -38.26 -7.45 46.01
N THR A 317 -38.79 -7.33 44.79
CA THR A 317 -40.08 -6.67 44.52
C THR A 317 -41.21 -7.36 45.27
N SER A 318 -41.25 -8.70 45.21
CA SER A 318 -42.21 -9.52 45.93
C SER A 318 -42.13 -9.30 47.45
N THR A 319 -40.91 -9.32 47.99
CA THR A 319 -40.65 -9.14 49.43
C THR A 319 -41.01 -7.73 49.92
N VAL A 320 -40.68 -6.68 49.16
CA VAL A 320 -41.03 -5.29 49.49
C VAL A 320 -42.54 -5.09 49.44
N ARG A 321 -43.23 -5.68 48.45
CA ARG A 321 -44.70 -5.66 48.36
C ARG A 321 -45.35 -6.38 49.53
N GLN A 322 -44.85 -7.56 49.89
CA GLN A 322 -45.32 -8.30 51.06
C GLN A 322 -45.10 -7.51 52.36
N ASN A 323 -43.96 -6.82 52.51
CA ASN A 323 -43.70 -5.94 53.67
C ASN A 323 -44.70 -4.78 53.75
N ALA A 324 -45.03 -4.14 52.62
CA ALA A 324 -46.03 -3.07 52.57
C ALA A 324 -47.43 -3.56 52.98
N ASP A 325 -47.83 -4.75 52.53
CA ASP A 325 -49.14 -5.32 52.88
C ASP A 325 -49.18 -5.84 54.32
N ASN A 326 -48.12 -6.48 54.81
CA ASN A 326 -47.95 -6.83 56.23
C ASN A 326 -48.02 -5.60 57.15
N ALA A 327 -47.39 -4.48 56.76
CA ALA A 327 -47.41 -3.24 57.53
C ALA A 327 -48.83 -2.62 57.56
N ARG A 328 -49.58 -2.68 56.45
CA ARG A 328 -51.00 -2.28 56.41
C ARG A 328 -51.88 -3.13 57.32
N GLU A 329 -51.69 -4.46 57.32
CA GLU A 329 -52.45 -5.37 58.19
C GLU A 329 -52.11 -5.13 59.67
N ALA A 330 -50.83 -5.02 60.00
CA ALA A 330 -50.36 -4.67 61.34
C ALA A 330 -50.89 -3.32 61.83
N ASN A 331 -50.97 -2.31 60.95
CA ASN A 331 -51.58 -1.02 61.25
C ASN A 331 -53.09 -1.16 61.58
N GLN A 332 -53.84 -1.96 60.83
CA GLN A 332 -55.25 -2.22 61.11
C GLN A 332 -55.45 -2.95 62.45
N MET A 333 -54.61 -3.97 62.73
CA MET A 333 -54.61 -4.67 64.02
C MET A 333 -54.26 -3.73 65.19
N ALA A 334 -53.28 -2.84 65.02
CA ALA A 334 -52.92 -1.83 66.01
C ALA A 334 -54.09 -0.85 66.27
N MET A 335 -54.74 -0.34 65.22
CA MET A 335 -55.92 0.52 65.38
C MET A 335 -57.05 -0.19 66.15
N ALA A 336 -57.35 -1.45 65.81
CA ALA A 336 -58.36 -2.24 66.52
C ALA A 336 -57.99 -2.49 67.99
N ALA A 337 -56.72 -2.79 68.28
CA ALA A 337 -56.21 -2.97 69.64
C ALA A 337 -56.28 -1.67 70.46
N SER A 338 -55.97 -0.51 69.85
CA SER A 338 -56.10 0.81 70.48
C SER A 338 -57.54 1.10 70.87
N ASP A 339 -58.50 0.80 69.98
CA ASP A 339 -59.93 1.00 70.23
C ASP A 339 -60.48 0.10 71.36
N VAL A 340 -59.96 -1.12 71.48
CA VAL A 340 -60.25 -2.03 72.61
C VAL A 340 -59.62 -1.51 73.90
N ALA A 341 -58.37 -1.06 73.88
CA ALA A 341 -57.69 -0.50 75.04
C ALA A 341 -58.37 0.78 75.54
N ARG A 342 -58.83 1.65 74.63
CA ARG A 342 -59.61 2.85 74.95
C ARG A 342 -60.93 2.51 75.65
N LYS A 343 -61.72 1.58 75.10
CA LYS A 343 -62.97 1.09 75.74
C LYS A 343 -62.70 0.44 77.10
N GLY A 344 -61.58 -0.26 77.25
CA GLY A 344 -61.14 -0.81 78.54
C GLY A 344 -60.79 0.29 79.55
N GLY A 345 -60.13 1.36 79.11
CA GLY A 345 -59.86 2.55 79.95
C GLY A 345 -61.14 3.28 80.37
N GLU A 346 -62.11 3.44 79.46
CA GLU A 346 -63.45 3.97 79.75
C GLU A 346 -64.16 3.12 80.83
N ALA A 347 -64.24 1.80 80.66
CA ALA A 347 -64.85 0.89 81.64
C ALA A 347 -64.13 0.90 83.01
N VAL A 348 -62.81 1.02 83.03
CA VAL A 348 -62.03 1.17 84.27
C VAL A 348 -62.34 2.50 84.96
N SER A 349 -62.52 3.58 84.21
CA SER A 349 -62.95 4.89 84.75
C SER A 349 -64.33 4.82 85.42
N ASP A 350 -65.29 4.12 84.80
CA ASP A 350 -66.62 3.90 85.39
C ASP A 350 -66.56 3.11 86.71
N VAL A 351 -65.66 2.13 86.82
CA VAL A 351 -65.42 1.39 88.07
C VAL A 351 -64.79 2.30 89.14
N VAL A 352 -63.87 3.20 88.78
CA VAL A 352 -63.33 4.20 89.74
C VAL A 352 -64.46 5.10 90.26
N GLY A 353 -65.32 5.62 89.38
CA GLY A 353 -66.47 6.45 89.79
C GLY A 353 -67.43 5.70 90.73
N THR A 354 -67.71 4.43 90.42
CA THR A 354 -68.54 3.56 91.27
C THR A 354 -67.89 3.33 92.64
N MET A 355 -66.59 3.06 92.70
CA MET A 355 -65.85 2.86 93.96
C MET A 355 -65.82 4.14 94.81
N GLN A 356 -65.69 5.33 94.19
CA GLN A 356 -65.80 6.61 94.90
C GLN A 356 -67.19 6.81 95.51
N SER A 357 -68.27 6.49 94.78
CA SER A 357 -69.64 6.53 95.33
C SER A 357 -69.86 5.54 96.47
N ILE A 358 -69.21 4.36 96.44
CA ILE A 358 -69.25 3.38 97.53
C ILE A 358 -68.45 3.90 98.75
N ASP A 359 -67.29 4.52 98.56
CA ASP A 359 -66.49 5.12 99.64
C ASP A 359 -67.27 6.24 100.34
N GLU A 360 -67.86 7.17 99.59
CA GLU A 360 -68.70 8.25 100.12
C GLU A 360 -69.92 7.70 100.88
N SER A 361 -70.63 6.72 100.30
CA SER A 361 -71.78 6.07 100.94
C SER A 361 -71.38 5.37 102.24
N SER A 362 -70.21 4.74 102.27
CA SER A 362 -69.69 4.01 103.42
C SER A 362 -69.26 4.95 104.54
N ARG A 363 -68.60 6.09 104.24
CA ARG A 363 -68.33 7.17 105.22
C ARG A 363 -69.61 7.69 105.85
N LYS A 364 -70.64 7.95 105.04
CA LYS A 364 -71.95 8.40 105.52
C LYS A 364 -72.61 7.38 106.46
N ILE A 365 -72.40 6.08 106.23
CA ILE A 365 -72.81 5.03 107.18
C ILE A 365 -72.00 5.11 108.48
N VAL A 366 -70.68 5.31 108.44
CA VAL A 366 -69.85 5.50 109.66
C VAL A 366 -70.37 6.67 110.50
N ASP A 367 -70.73 7.80 109.87
CA ASP A 367 -71.28 8.97 110.55
C ASP A 367 -72.63 8.66 111.22
N ILE A 368 -73.55 8.00 110.50
CA ILE A 368 -74.86 7.57 111.04
C ILE A 368 -74.68 6.60 112.22
N ILE A 369 -73.75 5.64 112.11
CA ILE A 369 -73.44 4.68 113.17
C ILE A 369 -72.79 5.38 114.37
N GLY A 370 -72.00 6.43 114.15
CA GLY A 370 -71.49 7.31 115.20
C GLY A 370 -72.61 8.02 115.96
N VAL A 371 -73.64 8.50 115.27
CA VAL A 371 -74.86 9.05 115.91
C VAL A 371 -75.61 7.98 116.69
N ILE A 372 -75.71 6.74 116.18
CA ILE A 372 -76.38 5.63 116.88
C ILE A 372 -75.65 5.21 118.16
N ASP A 373 -74.31 5.10 118.16
CA ASP A 373 -73.51 4.84 119.39
C ASP A 373 -73.68 6.01 120.39
N GLY A 374 -73.76 7.26 119.90
CA GLY A 374 -74.10 8.43 120.70
C GLY A 374 -75.48 8.35 121.36
N ILE A 375 -76.52 7.96 120.62
CA ILE A 375 -77.90 7.75 121.13
C ILE A 375 -77.92 6.60 122.14
N ALA A 376 -77.22 5.50 121.86
CA ALA A 376 -77.10 4.36 122.76
C ALA A 376 -76.40 4.75 124.07
N PHE A 377 -75.34 5.55 124.00
CA PHE A 377 -74.67 6.11 125.18
C PHE A 377 -75.61 7.02 126.00
N GLN A 378 -76.31 7.95 125.35
CA GLN A 378 -77.31 8.82 126.00
C GLN A 378 -78.41 8.00 126.68
N THR A 379 -78.91 6.96 126.01
CA THR A 379 -79.95 6.06 126.55
C THR A 379 -79.44 5.25 127.74
N ASN A 380 -78.20 4.78 127.71
CA ASN A 380 -77.56 4.12 128.85
C ASN A 380 -77.38 5.06 130.07
N ILE A 381 -77.08 6.35 129.84
CA ILE A 381 -77.03 7.36 130.93
C ILE A 381 -78.45 7.68 131.46
N LEU A 382 -79.43 7.86 130.58
CA LEU A 382 -80.85 8.05 130.96
C LEU A 382 -81.36 6.87 131.79
N ALA A 383 -81.07 5.64 131.36
CA ALA A 383 -81.46 4.42 132.05
C ALA A 383 -80.73 4.25 133.40
N LEU A 384 -79.45 4.65 133.50
CA LEU A 384 -78.74 4.70 134.78
C LEU A 384 -79.38 5.70 135.74
N ASN A 385 -79.69 6.92 135.28
CA ASN A 385 -80.35 7.94 136.09
C ASN A 385 -81.74 7.47 136.56
N ALA A 386 -82.52 6.83 135.67
CA ALA A 386 -83.82 6.24 136.01
C ALA A 386 -83.69 5.10 137.03
N ALA A 387 -82.67 4.24 136.93
CA ALA A 387 -82.42 3.18 137.90
C ALA A 387 -82.01 3.73 139.28
N VAL A 388 -81.25 4.83 139.32
CA VAL A 388 -80.88 5.53 140.57
C VAL A 388 -82.12 6.14 141.23
N GLU A 389 -82.96 6.85 140.48
CA GLU A 389 -84.17 7.47 141.05
C GLU A 389 -85.23 6.41 141.44
N ALA A 390 -85.31 5.29 140.71
CA ALA A 390 -86.13 4.15 141.09
C ALA A 390 -85.64 3.48 142.40
N ALA A 391 -84.33 3.35 142.61
CA ALA A 391 -83.77 2.89 143.88
C ALA A 391 -84.06 3.87 145.04
N ARG A 392 -84.08 5.17 144.74
CA ARG A 392 -84.42 6.25 145.69
C ARG A 392 -85.88 6.22 146.15
N ALA A 393 -86.79 5.71 145.31
CA ALA A 393 -88.22 5.53 145.61
C ALA A 393 -88.56 4.26 146.42
N GLY A 394 -87.58 3.44 146.79
CA GLY A 394 -87.78 2.24 147.59
C GLY A 394 -88.68 1.19 146.93
N GLU A 395 -89.51 0.49 147.70
CA GLU A 395 -90.38 -0.58 147.20
C GLU A 395 -91.35 -0.13 146.09
N GLN A 396 -91.75 1.15 146.05
CA GLN A 396 -92.63 1.69 145.00
C GLN A 396 -91.90 1.84 143.65
N GLY A 397 -90.58 2.01 143.65
CA GLY A 397 -89.76 2.13 142.43
C GLY A 397 -89.37 0.78 141.80
N ARG A 398 -89.70 -0.35 142.44
CA ARG A 398 -89.14 -1.68 142.13
C ARG A 398 -89.43 -2.14 140.69
N GLY A 399 -90.63 -1.86 140.16
CA GLY A 399 -90.96 -2.14 138.75
C GLY A 399 -90.21 -1.24 137.76
N PHE A 400 -90.05 0.05 138.08
CA PHE A 400 -89.28 0.99 137.26
C PHE A 400 -87.79 0.65 137.24
N ALA A 401 -87.23 0.14 138.35
CA ALA A 401 -85.83 -0.29 138.40
C ALA A 401 -85.53 -1.46 137.43
N VAL A 402 -86.47 -2.41 137.30
CA VAL A 402 -86.36 -3.52 136.33
C VAL A 402 -86.41 -3.00 134.90
N VAL A 403 -87.38 -2.13 134.57
CA VAL A 403 -87.48 -1.52 133.23
C VAL A 403 -86.23 -0.68 132.92
N ALA A 404 -85.72 0.10 133.87
CA ALA A 404 -84.49 0.88 133.70
C ALA A 404 -83.27 -0.03 133.48
N SER A 405 -83.17 -1.17 134.16
CA SER A 405 -82.11 -2.16 133.92
C SER A 405 -82.21 -2.80 132.53
N GLU A 406 -83.42 -3.09 132.05
CA GLU A 406 -83.65 -3.68 130.72
C GLU A 406 -83.34 -2.68 129.60
N VAL A 407 -83.80 -1.43 129.74
CA VAL A 407 -83.45 -0.33 128.81
C VAL A 407 -81.94 -0.09 128.80
N ARG A 408 -81.27 -0.19 129.96
CA ARG A 408 -79.81 -0.09 130.05
C ARG A 408 -79.11 -1.25 129.33
N ASN A 409 -79.57 -2.49 129.51
CA ASN A 409 -79.03 -3.65 128.81
C ASN A 409 -79.20 -3.52 127.29
N LEU A 410 -80.40 -3.13 126.83
CA LEU A 410 -80.69 -2.86 125.43
C LEU A 410 -79.79 -1.74 124.86
N ALA A 411 -79.58 -0.66 125.61
CA ALA A 411 -78.66 0.41 125.21
C ALA A 411 -77.20 -0.06 125.10
N GLN A 412 -76.72 -0.89 126.04
CA GLN A 412 -75.39 -1.50 125.97
C GLN A 412 -75.25 -2.46 124.78
N ARG A 413 -76.29 -3.26 124.48
CA ARG A 413 -76.34 -4.13 123.30
C ARG A 413 -76.35 -3.34 121.99
N SER A 414 -77.09 -2.23 121.93
CA SER A 414 -77.10 -1.31 120.79
C SER A 414 -75.75 -0.64 120.56
N ALA A 415 -75.06 -0.21 121.63
CA ALA A 415 -73.71 0.34 121.54
C ALA A 415 -72.68 -0.70 121.06
N ALA A 416 -72.78 -1.95 121.54
CA ALA A 416 -71.95 -3.05 121.05
C ALA A 416 -72.18 -3.31 119.56
N ALA A 417 -73.43 -3.50 119.14
CA ALA A 417 -73.78 -3.70 117.73
C ALA A 417 -73.38 -2.53 116.84
N ALA A 418 -73.51 -1.28 117.31
CA ALA A 418 -73.04 -0.10 116.59
C ALA A 418 -71.51 -0.11 116.39
N ARG A 419 -70.73 -0.56 117.39
CA ARG A 419 -69.26 -0.70 117.25
C ARG A 419 -68.86 -1.83 116.32
N ASP A 420 -69.57 -2.95 116.35
CA ASP A 420 -69.34 -4.07 115.44
C ASP A 420 -69.60 -3.63 113.98
N ILE A 421 -70.71 -2.94 113.72
CA ILE A 421 -71.02 -2.36 112.41
C ILE A 421 -69.98 -1.30 112.03
N LYS A 422 -69.57 -0.41 112.96
CA LYS A 422 -68.55 0.61 112.69
C LYS A 422 -67.21 -0.01 112.28
N THR A 423 -66.84 -1.14 112.89
CA THR A 423 -65.63 -1.90 112.55
C THR A 423 -65.77 -2.53 111.15
N LEU A 424 -66.87 -3.23 110.87
CA LEU A 424 -67.13 -3.84 109.56
C LEU A 424 -67.19 -2.83 108.40
N ILE A 425 -67.77 -1.65 108.63
CA ILE A 425 -67.81 -0.57 107.64
C ILE A 425 -66.43 0.11 107.53
N GLY A 426 -65.66 0.23 108.62
CA GLY A 426 -64.26 0.69 108.59
C GLY A 426 -63.39 -0.21 107.71
N ASP A 427 -63.44 -1.53 107.93
CA ASP A 427 -62.78 -2.54 107.09
C ASP A 427 -63.21 -2.44 105.62
N SER A 428 -64.48 -2.11 105.37
CA SER A 428 -65.04 -1.95 104.02
C SER A 428 -64.51 -0.69 103.34
N VAL A 429 -64.44 0.44 104.05
CA VAL A 429 -63.81 1.69 103.57
C VAL A 429 -62.34 1.46 103.22
N GLU A 430 -61.59 0.75 104.07
CA GLU A 430 -60.18 0.46 103.79
C GLU A 430 -60.02 -0.40 102.52
N LYS A 431 -60.84 -1.45 102.37
CA LYS A 431 -60.84 -2.33 101.18
C LYS A 431 -61.26 -1.58 99.91
N VAL A 432 -62.28 -0.71 99.97
CA VAL A 432 -62.71 0.13 98.84
C VAL A 432 -61.65 1.17 98.49
N GLY A 433 -60.96 1.76 99.48
CA GLY A 433 -59.83 2.65 99.26
C GLY A 433 -58.63 1.94 98.60
N ALA A 434 -58.35 0.70 98.99
CA ALA A 434 -57.34 -0.14 98.34
C ALA A 434 -57.75 -0.51 96.89
N GLY A 435 -59.00 -0.93 96.68
CA GLY A 435 -59.55 -1.23 95.36
C GLY A 435 -59.52 -0.02 94.43
N THR A 436 -59.91 1.16 94.91
CA THR A 436 -59.84 2.43 94.17
C THR A 436 -58.43 2.71 93.67
N ARG A 437 -57.39 2.52 94.51
CA ARG A 437 -55.99 2.69 94.10
C ARG A 437 -55.56 1.67 93.04
N GLN A 438 -55.95 0.40 93.19
CA GLN A 438 -55.60 -0.66 92.24
C GLN A 438 -56.27 -0.44 90.87
N VAL A 439 -57.53 -0.02 90.86
CA VAL A 439 -58.29 0.27 89.63
C VAL A 439 -57.75 1.55 88.96
N ALA A 440 -57.41 2.59 89.73
CA ALA A 440 -56.76 3.78 89.19
C ALA A 440 -55.39 3.47 88.56
N GLN A 441 -54.59 2.61 89.18
CA GLN A 441 -53.33 2.13 88.59
C GLN A 441 -53.56 1.35 87.30
N ALA A 442 -54.58 0.48 87.25
CA ALA A 442 -54.96 -0.21 86.02
C ALA A 442 -55.37 0.78 84.91
N GLY A 443 -56.10 1.85 85.25
CA GLY A 443 -56.48 2.92 84.32
C GLY A 443 -55.28 3.65 83.73
N ALA A 444 -54.28 3.98 84.56
CA ALA A 444 -53.01 4.56 84.09
C ALA A 444 -52.27 3.60 83.14
N THR A 445 -52.18 2.32 83.47
CA THR A 445 -51.57 1.31 82.59
C THR A 445 -52.32 1.16 81.26
N MET A 446 -53.65 1.29 81.23
CA MET A 446 -54.40 1.29 79.96
C MET A 446 -54.07 2.51 79.09
N GLN A 447 -53.81 3.68 79.67
CA GLN A 447 -53.34 4.86 78.92
C GLN A 447 -51.92 4.65 78.35
N GLU A 448 -51.01 4.05 79.12
CA GLU A 448 -49.68 3.66 78.64
C GLU A 448 -49.73 2.63 77.49
N VAL A 449 -50.70 1.71 77.53
CA VAL A 449 -50.96 0.74 76.45
C VAL A 449 -51.44 1.46 75.19
N VAL A 450 -52.42 2.36 75.28
CA VAL A 450 -52.90 3.17 74.13
C VAL A 450 -51.74 3.95 73.49
N ALA A 451 -50.98 4.71 74.29
CA ALA A 451 -49.82 5.47 73.80
C ALA A 451 -48.68 4.59 73.23
N SER A 452 -48.62 3.31 73.62
CA SER A 452 -47.68 2.35 73.04
C SER A 452 -48.18 1.78 71.71
N ILE A 453 -49.48 1.54 71.58
CA ILE A 453 -50.11 1.10 70.34
C ILE A 453 -50.07 2.22 69.28
N GLU A 454 -50.31 3.48 69.67
CA GLU A 454 -50.16 4.65 68.77
C GLU A 454 -48.76 4.76 68.17
N ARG A 455 -47.71 4.46 68.96
CA ARG A 455 -46.33 4.39 68.46
C ARG A 455 -46.12 3.24 67.47
N VAL A 456 -46.76 2.09 67.66
CA VAL A 456 -46.73 0.98 66.69
C VAL A 456 -47.43 1.38 65.39
N THR A 457 -48.60 2.02 65.46
CA THR A 457 -49.33 2.57 64.30
C THR A 457 -48.45 3.54 63.50
N ALA A 458 -47.75 4.46 64.17
CA ALA A 458 -46.81 5.38 63.52
C ALA A 458 -45.68 4.65 62.79
N ILE A 459 -45.03 3.67 63.44
CA ILE A 459 -43.96 2.86 62.83
C ILE A 459 -44.47 2.06 61.62
N MET A 460 -45.70 1.51 61.67
CA MET A 460 -46.29 0.81 60.52
C MET A 460 -46.59 1.77 59.36
N GLY A 461 -46.96 3.02 59.66
CA GLY A 461 -47.05 4.10 58.68
C GLY A 461 -45.71 4.36 57.98
N ASP A 462 -44.64 4.56 58.76
CA ASP A 462 -43.29 4.79 58.25
C ASP A 462 -42.78 3.61 57.39
N ILE A 463 -42.99 2.36 57.83
CA ILE A 463 -42.65 1.16 57.04
C ILE A 463 -43.43 1.13 55.73
N THR A 464 -44.75 1.39 55.77
CA THR A 464 -45.59 1.43 54.56
C THR A 464 -45.10 2.49 53.55
N HIS A 465 -44.63 3.64 54.04
CA HIS A 465 -44.12 4.72 53.21
C HIS A 465 -42.74 4.39 52.63
N ALA A 466 -41.84 3.83 53.43
CA ALA A 466 -40.52 3.37 53.00
C ALA A 466 -40.60 2.22 51.99
N SER A 467 -41.54 1.27 52.17
CA SER A 467 -41.74 0.19 51.20
C SER A 467 -42.29 0.68 49.85
N GLN A 468 -43.09 1.76 49.83
CA GLN A 468 -43.52 2.39 48.57
C GLN A 468 -42.36 3.08 47.85
N GLU A 469 -41.50 3.78 48.58
CA GLU A 469 -40.28 4.39 48.03
C GLU A 469 -39.29 3.33 47.51
N GLN A 470 -39.12 2.23 48.25
CA GLN A 470 -38.34 1.06 47.79
C GLN A 470 -38.92 0.44 46.52
N SER A 471 -40.24 0.28 46.41
CA SER A 471 -40.88 -0.25 45.20
C SER A 471 -40.59 0.64 43.99
N ALA A 472 -40.74 1.97 44.12
CA ALA A 472 -40.44 2.90 43.03
C ALA A 472 -38.94 2.92 42.65
N GLY A 473 -38.05 2.77 43.64
CA GLY A 473 -36.61 2.61 43.39
C GLY A 473 -36.26 1.31 42.67
N ILE A 474 -36.95 0.22 43.02
CA ILE A 474 -36.82 -1.09 42.34
C ILE A 474 -37.32 -1.01 40.90
N ASP A 475 -38.46 -0.36 40.63
CA ASP A 475 -38.98 -0.15 39.28
C ASP A 475 -37.96 0.60 38.39
N GLN A 476 -37.27 1.61 38.95
CA GLN A 476 -36.21 2.32 38.25
C GLN A 476 -34.97 1.44 37.97
N VAL A 477 -34.58 0.57 38.91
CA VAL A 477 -33.48 -0.38 38.70
C VAL A 477 -33.86 -1.43 37.64
N ASN A 478 -35.11 -1.89 37.62
CA ASN A 478 -35.61 -2.84 36.62
C ASN A 478 -35.55 -2.24 35.19
N GLY A 479 -35.93 -0.95 35.04
CA GLY A 479 -35.71 -0.20 33.80
C GLY A 479 -34.23 -0.15 33.37
N ALA A 480 -33.32 0.13 34.31
CA ALA A 480 -31.87 0.14 34.01
C ALA A 480 -31.31 -1.25 33.65
N ILE A 481 -31.84 -2.34 34.25
CA ILE A 481 -31.50 -3.72 33.86
C ILE A 481 -31.98 -4.03 32.45
N THR A 482 -33.16 -3.52 32.06
CA THR A 482 -33.70 -3.68 30.69
C THR A 482 -32.80 -2.97 29.66
N GLU A 483 -32.38 -1.72 29.93
CA GLU A 483 -31.42 -1.00 29.07
C GLU A 483 -30.04 -1.71 29.00
N MET A 484 -29.61 -2.35 30.09
CA MET A 484 -28.39 -3.16 30.10
C MET A 484 -28.53 -4.45 29.28
N ASP A 485 -29.71 -5.10 29.29
CA ASP A 485 -29.95 -6.28 28.45
C ASP A 485 -29.97 -5.92 26.96
N ASP A 486 -30.70 -4.87 26.57
CA ASP A 486 -30.70 -4.33 25.19
C ASP A 486 -29.26 -4.06 24.69
N ALA A 487 -28.43 -3.41 25.53
CA ALA A 487 -27.03 -3.17 25.23
C ALA A 487 -26.19 -4.46 25.17
N THR A 488 -26.52 -5.48 25.97
CA THR A 488 -25.84 -6.78 25.99
C THR A 488 -26.17 -7.57 24.72
N GLN A 489 -27.44 -7.60 24.29
CA GLN A 489 -27.86 -8.17 23.03
C GLN A 489 -27.23 -7.44 21.82
N GLN A 490 -27.17 -6.11 21.85
CA GLN A 490 -26.52 -5.33 20.80
C GLN A 490 -25.00 -5.62 20.73
N ASN A 491 -24.34 -5.78 21.88
CA ASN A 491 -22.94 -6.19 21.93
C ASN A 491 -22.74 -7.59 21.32
N ALA A 492 -23.62 -8.56 21.59
CA ALA A 492 -23.54 -9.89 20.98
C ALA A 492 -23.64 -9.82 19.44
N ALA A 493 -24.59 -9.04 18.91
CA ALA A 493 -24.72 -8.82 17.47
C ALA A 493 -23.49 -8.11 16.86
N LEU A 494 -22.92 -7.14 17.56
CA LEU A 494 -21.68 -6.46 17.13
C LEU A 494 -20.46 -7.39 17.15
N VAL A 495 -20.37 -8.31 18.12
CA VAL A 495 -19.33 -9.34 18.19
C VAL A 495 -19.42 -10.30 17.00
N GLU A 496 -20.62 -10.76 16.64
CA GLU A 496 -20.83 -11.62 15.47
C GLU A 496 -20.45 -10.90 14.17
N GLN A 497 -20.89 -9.64 13.99
CA GLN A 497 -20.52 -8.81 12.84
C GLN A 497 -19.00 -8.57 12.76
N ALA A 498 -18.35 -8.27 13.89
CA ALA A 498 -16.92 -8.05 13.95
C ALA A 498 -16.12 -9.33 13.68
N ALA A 499 -16.60 -10.50 14.12
CA ALA A 499 -15.99 -11.79 13.80
C ALA A 499 -16.10 -12.11 12.30
N ALA A 500 -17.27 -11.89 11.68
CA ALA A 500 -17.46 -12.04 10.24
C ALA A 500 -16.56 -11.08 9.42
N ALA A 501 -16.43 -9.83 9.87
CA ALA A 501 -15.53 -8.86 9.25
C ALA A 501 -14.05 -9.26 9.38
N ALA A 502 -13.62 -9.75 10.55
CA ALA A 502 -12.26 -10.24 10.77
C ALA A 502 -11.94 -11.45 9.87
N GLN A 503 -12.86 -12.41 9.73
CA GLN A 503 -12.71 -13.54 8.81
C GLN A 503 -12.59 -13.05 7.36
N SER A 504 -13.46 -12.13 6.92
CA SER A 504 -13.40 -11.59 5.55
C SER A 504 -12.07 -10.84 5.27
N MET A 505 -11.50 -10.15 6.26
CA MET A 505 -10.17 -9.55 6.13
C MET A 505 -9.05 -10.59 6.04
N GLN A 506 -9.13 -11.71 6.76
CA GLN A 506 -8.18 -12.83 6.60
C GLN A 506 -8.27 -13.45 5.22
N ASP A 507 -9.48 -13.69 4.73
CA ASP A 507 -9.72 -14.28 3.40
C ASP A 507 -9.16 -13.36 2.30
N GLN A 508 -9.47 -12.06 2.35
CA GLN A 508 -8.92 -11.05 1.42
C GLN A 508 -7.40 -10.93 1.50
N ALA A 509 -6.81 -10.96 2.70
CA ALA A 509 -5.35 -10.96 2.86
C ALA A 509 -4.72 -12.23 2.28
N GLY A 510 -5.39 -13.39 2.42
CA GLY A 510 -5.01 -14.65 1.79
C GLY A 510 -5.06 -14.61 0.25
N GLU A 511 -6.14 -14.06 -0.32
CA GLU A 511 -6.25 -13.86 -1.77
C GLU A 511 -5.17 -12.91 -2.31
N LEU A 512 -4.90 -11.80 -1.63
CA LEU A 512 -3.83 -10.88 -1.99
C LEU A 512 -2.45 -11.55 -1.90
N ALA A 513 -2.20 -12.31 -0.82
CA ALA A 513 -0.96 -13.08 -0.65
C ALA A 513 -0.77 -14.12 -1.76
N LEU A 514 -1.84 -14.83 -2.16
CA LEU A 514 -1.84 -15.76 -3.29
C LEU A 514 -1.58 -15.03 -4.62
N ALA A 515 -2.24 -13.90 -4.86
CA ALA A 515 -2.07 -13.11 -6.08
C ALA A 515 -0.62 -12.61 -6.25
N VAL A 516 0.04 -12.18 -5.16
CA VAL A 516 1.45 -11.79 -5.21
C VAL A 516 2.44 -12.97 -5.11
N SER A 517 1.99 -14.17 -4.72
CA SER A 517 2.87 -15.35 -4.58
C SER A 517 3.49 -15.84 -5.89
N VAL A 518 2.89 -15.47 -7.04
CA VAL A 518 3.45 -15.69 -8.37
C VAL A 518 4.80 -14.97 -8.53
N PHE A 519 5.01 -13.85 -7.85
CA PHE A 519 6.24 -13.08 -7.90
C PHE A 519 7.31 -13.64 -6.95
N LYS A 520 8.36 -14.22 -7.53
CA LYS A 520 9.52 -14.78 -6.83
C LYS A 520 10.52 -13.69 -6.49
N LEU A 521 10.69 -13.40 -5.20
CA LEU A 521 11.68 -12.45 -4.70
C LEU A 521 12.95 -13.19 -4.25
N ASP A 522 14.13 -12.61 -4.51
CA ASP A 522 15.37 -13.15 -3.95
C ASP A 522 15.44 -12.86 -2.44
N GLY A 523 15.88 -13.84 -1.67
CA GLY A 523 15.87 -13.79 -0.19
C GLY A 523 15.14 -14.94 0.51
N MET A 524 14.43 -15.83 -0.21
CA MET A 524 13.74 -16.99 0.40
C MET A 524 14.52 -18.32 0.29
N MET A 525 15.66 -18.35 -0.41
CA MET A 525 16.57 -19.51 -0.50
C MET A 525 17.68 -19.55 0.58
N HIS A 526 17.61 -18.71 1.61
CA HIS A 526 18.53 -18.75 2.77
C HIS A 526 17.81 -18.97 4.12
N GLY A 527 16.55 -19.43 4.10
CA GLY A 527 15.72 -19.62 5.30
C GLY A 527 15.29 -21.06 5.62
N THR A 528 15.43 -22.03 4.70
CA THR A 528 14.87 -23.39 4.86
C THR A 528 15.83 -24.47 4.36
N GLY A 529 16.86 -24.77 5.16
CA GLY A 529 17.95 -25.66 4.72
C GLY A 529 18.80 -26.31 5.81
N ALA A 530 18.30 -26.49 7.03
CA ALA A 530 19.02 -27.25 8.06
C ALA A 530 18.07 -27.90 9.09
N GLY A 531 18.22 -29.22 9.30
CA GLY A 531 17.85 -29.87 10.56
C GLY A 531 16.43 -30.43 10.67
N ALA A 532 16.11 -31.46 9.88
CA ALA A 532 15.20 -32.49 10.39
C ALA A 532 15.92 -33.22 11.54
N GLY A 533 15.62 -32.83 12.79
CA GLY A 533 16.23 -33.36 13.99
C GLY A 533 15.19 -33.53 15.09
N ALA A 534 14.83 -34.77 15.41
CA ALA A 534 13.92 -35.07 16.50
C ALA A 534 14.53 -34.64 17.84
N GLY A 535 13.83 -33.77 18.57
CA GLY A 535 14.25 -33.26 19.88
C GLY A 535 13.01 -32.96 20.72
N ALA A 536 12.86 -33.67 21.84
CA ALA A 536 11.61 -33.68 22.60
C ALA A 536 11.34 -32.38 23.38
N ALA A 537 10.05 -32.07 23.48
CA ALA A 537 9.36 -31.41 24.60
C ALA A 537 10.19 -30.51 25.54
N ALA A 538 10.01 -29.19 25.38
CA ALA A 538 10.23 -28.21 26.45
C ALA A 538 9.06 -27.21 26.49
N ALA A 539 7.90 -27.67 26.94
CA ALA A 539 6.75 -26.80 27.19
C ALA A 539 7.09 -25.77 28.27
N ARG A 540 7.19 -24.49 27.89
CA ARG A 540 7.27 -23.39 28.84
C ARG A 540 5.92 -23.27 29.55
N ARG A 541 5.83 -23.79 30.77
CA ARG A 541 4.66 -23.61 31.64
C ARG A 541 4.43 -22.11 31.90
N PRO A 542 3.19 -21.60 31.83
CA PRO A 542 2.87 -20.35 32.50
C PRO A 542 3.01 -20.55 34.02
N ALA A 543 3.48 -19.52 34.72
CA ALA A 543 3.63 -19.57 36.16
C ALA A 543 2.26 -19.49 36.86
N ALA A 544 1.91 -20.52 37.63
CA ALA A 544 0.78 -20.46 38.54
C ALA A 544 1.14 -19.66 39.81
N PRO A 545 0.18 -18.93 40.42
CA PRO A 545 0.45 -18.14 41.62
C PRO A 545 0.66 -19.05 42.84
N ALA A 546 1.74 -18.79 43.60
CA ALA A 546 2.00 -19.49 44.85
C ALA A 546 1.25 -18.81 46.01
N GLY A 547 0.17 -19.44 46.47
CA GLY A 547 -0.47 -19.09 47.73
C GLY A 547 0.14 -19.86 48.89
N ALA A 548 0.78 -19.18 49.84
CA ALA A 548 0.87 -19.59 51.25
C ALA A 548 1.51 -18.51 52.14
N SER A 549 0.72 -17.93 53.05
CA SER A 549 0.96 -17.96 54.51
C SER A 549 0.49 -16.68 55.20
N ALA A 550 -0.22 -16.85 56.32
CA ALA A 550 -0.83 -15.77 57.07
C ALA A 550 0.19 -15.01 57.94
N ALA A 551 0.17 -13.67 57.85
CA ALA A 551 0.81 -12.79 58.82
C ALA A 551 -0.27 -12.03 59.60
N ARG A 552 -0.19 -12.08 60.95
CA ARG A 552 -1.13 -11.42 61.87
C ARG A 552 -0.95 -9.89 61.81
N PRO A 553 -2.01 -9.08 61.87
CA PRO A 553 -1.87 -7.63 61.95
C PRO A 553 -1.38 -7.23 63.36
N ALA A 554 -0.40 -6.32 63.41
CA ALA A 554 0.05 -5.68 64.64
C ALA A 554 -0.77 -4.41 64.90
N LEU A 555 -1.23 -4.25 66.15
CA LEU A 555 -2.04 -3.11 66.60
C LEU A 555 -1.22 -1.80 66.59
N ALA A 556 -1.63 -0.83 65.76
CA ALA A 556 -1.20 0.57 65.86
C ALA A 556 -2.32 1.41 66.52
N LYS A 557 -1.93 2.29 67.44
CA LYS A 557 -2.86 2.96 68.38
C LYS A 557 -3.67 4.10 67.74
N ALA A 558 -4.88 4.28 68.27
CA ALA A 558 -5.80 5.34 67.92
C ALA A 558 -5.27 6.76 68.24
N ARG A 559 -5.76 7.75 67.48
CA ARG A 559 -5.95 9.11 67.96
C ARG A 559 -7.18 9.75 67.31
N ALA A 560 -8.03 10.38 68.12
CA ALA A 560 -9.33 10.93 67.74
C ALA A 560 -9.22 12.36 67.14
N PRO A 561 -10.31 12.93 66.55
CA PRO A 561 -10.23 13.96 65.51
C PRO A 561 -10.28 15.41 66.02
N ALA A 562 -10.00 16.35 65.11
CA ALA A 562 -10.25 17.78 65.29
C ALA A 562 -11.25 18.30 64.22
N LYS A 563 -12.13 19.23 64.63
CA LYS A 563 -13.23 19.80 63.83
C LYS A 563 -12.76 20.88 62.84
N PRO A 564 -13.54 21.19 61.79
CA PRO A 564 -13.22 22.25 60.83
C PRO A 564 -13.42 23.65 61.41
N GLY A 565 -12.54 24.58 61.03
CA GLY A 565 -12.63 25.99 61.37
C GLY A 565 -13.11 26.82 60.18
N ALA A 566 -14.24 27.51 60.33
CA ALA A 566 -14.71 28.51 59.38
C ALA A 566 -14.54 29.92 59.98
N ARG A 567 -13.87 30.83 59.28
CA ARG A 567 -14.20 32.28 59.24
C ARG A 567 -13.25 33.10 58.36
N ALA A 568 -13.87 34.01 57.60
CA ALA A 568 -13.50 35.43 57.48
C ALA A 568 -12.13 35.82 56.84
N ALA A 569 -11.93 37.05 56.33
CA ALA A 569 -12.84 38.06 55.76
C ALA A 569 -11.99 39.15 55.07
N GLY A 570 -12.63 39.93 54.21
CA GLY A 570 -12.11 41.17 53.64
C GLY A 570 -11.18 41.02 52.43
N ALA A 571 -11.00 42.00 51.56
CA ALA A 571 -11.74 43.23 51.22
C ALA A 571 -10.83 44.03 50.26
N HIS A 572 -11.44 44.82 49.38
CA HIS A 572 -10.85 45.95 48.61
C HIS A 572 -9.96 45.69 47.38
N GLY A 573 -10.06 46.66 46.44
CA GLY A 573 -9.36 46.78 45.15
C GLY A 573 -10.31 46.64 43.95
N SER A 574 -10.95 47.70 43.42
CA SER A 574 -10.44 48.62 42.36
C SER A 574 -9.83 47.87 41.15
N ASP A 575 -10.24 48.05 39.89
CA ASP A 575 -10.77 49.22 39.17
C ASP A 575 -11.70 48.78 37.99
N ARG A 576 -12.69 49.56 37.53
CA ARG A 576 -12.63 50.46 36.34
C ARG A 576 -11.83 49.86 35.16
N THR A 577 -12.31 49.69 33.92
CA THR A 577 -13.24 50.50 33.10
C THR A 577 -13.76 49.65 31.92
N PRO A 578 -14.99 49.83 31.39
CA PRO A 578 -15.48 49.11 30.21
C PRO A 578 -15.01 49.74 28.87
N LEU A 579 -14.94 48.94 27.81
CA LEU A 579 -14.80 49.44 26.43
C LEU A 579 -15.75 48.73 25.45
N ILE A 580 -16.29 49.52 24.54
CA ILE A 580 -17.36 49.18 23.59
C ILE A 580 -16.75 48.85 22.22
N ALA A 581 -17.27 47.83 21.55
CA ALA A 581 -17.17 47.69 20.09
C ALA A 581 -18.46 47.07 19.53
N ARG A 582 -18.85 47.45 18.30
CA ARG A 582 -20.24 47.35 17.80
C ARG A 582 -20.28 46.88 16.33
N ALA A 583 -21.30 46.09 15.98
CA ALA A 583 -21.75 45.72 14.63
C ALA A 583 -20.78 44.79 13.83
N ALA A 584 -21.23 43.87 12.97
CA ALA A 584 -22.35 43.98 12.03
C ALA A 584 -23.13 42.68 11.77
N ALA A 585 -24.27 42.80 11.10
CA ALA A 585 -25.23 41.73 10.78
C ALA A 585 -25.02 41.17 9.34
N PRO A 586 -25.57 39.98 9.00
CA PRO A 586 -25.28 39.29 7.74
C PRO A 586 -26.14 39.79 6.55
N ALA A 587 -25.64 39.56 5.33
CA ALA A 587 -26.32 39.90 4.07
C ALA A 587 -26.82 38.66 3.31
N ALA A 588 -27.98 38.78 2.66
CA ALA A 588 -28.63 37.72 1.87
C ALA A 588 -28.34 37.83 0.36
N PRO A 589 -28.51 36.75 -0.45
CA PRO A 589 -28.17 36.72 -1.88
C PRO A 589 -29.35 37.03 -2.83
N ARG A 590 -29.03 37.51 -4.05
CA ARG A 590 -29.82 37.61 -5.31
C ARG A 590 -28.89 38.26 -6.38
N LYS A 591 -28.96 38.07 -7.71
CA LYS A 591 -29.93 37.43 -8.64
C LYS A 591 -29.24 37.04 -9.99
N ALA A 592 -29.95 36.33 -10.88
CA ALA A 592 -29.54 35.85 -12.23
C ALA A 592 -29.32 36.98 -13.29
N ALA A 593 -28.94 36.79 -14.58
CA ALA A 593 -29.31 35.78 -15.62
C ALA A 593 -28.45 35.99 -16.93
N PRO A 594 -28.78 35.51 -18.17
CA PRO A 594 -29.65 34.40 -18.65
C PRO A 594 -29.06 33.51 -19.82
N ALA A 595 -29.91 32.63 -20.39
CA ALA A 595 -29.81 31.86 -21.66
C ALA A 595 -28.84 30.65 -21.71
N ALA A 596 -29.17 29.48 -22.30
CA ALA A 596 -30.39 28.84 -22.87
C ALA A 596 -30.12 27.31 -22.93
N GLY A 597 -31.00 26.37 -23.32
CA GLY A 597 -32.40 26.36 -23.82
C GLY A 597 -32.76 24.93 -24.32
N ASP A 598 -34.02 24.65 -24.69
CA ASP A 598 -34.57 23.40 -25.30
C ASP A 598 -34.45 22.09 -24.44
N ASP A 599 -35.36 21.10 -24.47
CA ASP A 599 -36.75 20.92 -24.96
C ASP A 599 -37.34 19.61 -24.33
N TRP A 600 -38.61 19.30 -24.61
CA TRP A 600 -39.35 18.02 -24.39
C TRP A 600 -40.32 17.86 -23.19
N GLU A 601 -41.59 17.65 -23.55
CA GLU A 601 -42.75 17.26 -22.74
C GLU A 601 -43.04 15.74 -22.80
N GLU A 602 -44.17 15.32 -22.19
CA GLU A 602 -44.86 14.01 -22.26
C GLU A 602 -44.25 12.85 -21.42
N PHE A 603 -45.02 12.12 -20.60
CA PHE A 603 -46.45 12.20 -20.24
C PHE A 603 -46.69 11.63 -18.82
#